data_AF-A0A3D4FQX6-F1
#
_entry.id   AF-A0A3D4FQX6-F1
#
_cell.length_a   1.000
_cell.length_b   1.000
_cell.length_c   1.000
_cell.angle_alpha   90.00
_cell.angle_beta   90.00
_cell.angle_gamma   90.00
#
_symmetry.space_group_name_H-M   'P 1'
#
loop_
_entity.id
_entity.type
_entity.pdbx_description
1 polymer ?
#
loop_
_entity_poly.entity_id
_entity_poly.type
_entity_poly.pdbx_seq_one_letter_code
_entity_poly.pdbx_strand_id
1 'polypeptide(L)'
;MQVDRRRFIASAGGAAAVAAMGHEDRAEALEHYMTDQLDRAVRLTEAAQSSVEPRVPRGTGNLFRPTASGFEPMPANATLVDFFTRRFAPARHVLQSANHAVQTGQPERTIFACLLHDVTQNLIKADHGYWGAQLFAPYVDERVAWAIKFHQALRFFPDDAVGYEYPEMYNRIFGVDYEPDAYVKTDYEFARNHRYYMEARL
;
A
#
# COMPACT_ATOMS: atom_id res chain seq x y z
N MET A 1 -2.09 -14.02 -0.74
CA MET A 1 -3.13 -13.91 -1.78
C MET A 1 -2.55 -14.34 -3.12
N GLN A 2 -3.25 -15.17 -3.91
CA GLN A 2 -2.76 -15.58 -5.23
C GLN A 2 -3.21 -14.57 -6.30
N VAL A 3 -2.25 -13.93 -6.97
CA VAL A 3 -2.53 -12.95 -8.04
C VAL A 3 -2.53 -13.64 -9.40
N ASP A 4 -3.62 -13.49 -10.16
CA ASP A 4 -3.66 -13.88 -11.58
C ASP A 4 -2.92 -12.84 -12.42
N ARG A 5 -1.73 -13.23 -12.92
CA ARG A 5 -0.85 -12.38 -13.73
C ARG A 5 -1.57 -11.76 -14.94
N ARG A 6 -2.39 -12.55 -15.65
CA ARG A 6 -3.08 -12.06 -16.87
C ARG A 6 -4.12 -11.01 -16.50
N ARG A 7 -4.88 -11.24 -15.42
CA ARG A 7 -5.87 -10.28 -14.93
C ARG A 7 -5.23 -8.99 -14.43
N PHE A 8 -4.11 -9.09 -13.72
CA PHE A 8 -3.36 -7.92 -13.28
C PHE A 8 -2.88 -7.10 -14.48
N ILE A 9 -2.13 -7.70 -15.41
CA ILE A 9 -1.58 -7.02 -16.60
C ILE A 9 -2.70 -6.37 -17.42
N ALA A 10 -3.79 -7.08 -17.67
CA ALA A 10 -4.94 -6.54 -18.39
C ALA A 10 -5.63 -5.39 -17.65
N SER A 11 -5.44 -5.27 -16.34
CA SER A 11 -5.98 -4.17 -15.56
C SER A 11 -5.05 -2.95 -15.46
N ALA A 12 -3.75 -3.16 -15.64
CA ALA A 12 -2.72 -2.12 -15.70
C ALA A 12 -2.54 -1.52 -17.12
N GLY A 13 -3.49 -1.75 -18.03
CA GLY A 13 -3.43 -1.22 -19.41
C GLY A 13 -2.79 -2.16 -20.43
N GLY A 14 -2.52 -3.42 -20.06
CA GLY A 14 -1.94 -4.43 -20.95
C GLY A 14 -0.41 -4.53 -20.86
N ALA A 15 0.15 -5.53 -21.54
CA ALA A 15 1.57 -5.86 -21.41
C ALA A 15 2.51 -4.71 -21.85
N ALA A 16 2.15 -3.98 -22.92
CA ALA A 16 2.93 -2.86 -23.40
C ALA A 16 2.97 -1.68 -22.40
N ALA A 17 1.83 -1.38 -21.76
CA ALA A 17 1.77 -0.34 -20.74
C ALA A 17 2.59 -0.71 -19.51
N VAL A 18 2.47 -1.96 -19.03
CA VAL A 18 3.28 -2.48 -17.91
C VAL A 18 4.77 -2.46 -18.26
N ALA A 19 5.15 -2.85 -19.48
CA ALA A 19 6.53 -2.83 -19.93
C ALA A 19 7.13 -1.41 -20.01
N ALA A 20 6.31 -0.38 -20.23
CA ALA A 20 6.74 1.01 -20.27
C ALA A 20 6.85 1.67 -18.88
N MET A 21 6.25 1.07 -17.84
CA MET A 21 6.37 1.55 -16.45
C MET A 21 7.77 1.28 -15.88
N GLY A 22 8.25 2.18 -15.02
CA GLY A 22 9.42 1.94 -14.18
C GLY A 22 9.16 0.80 -13.18
N HIS A 23 10.22 0.31 -12.53
CA HIS A 23 10.08 -0.80 -11.58
C HIS A 23 9.18 -0.43 -10.39
N GLU A 24 9.33 0.77 -9.83
CA GLU A 24 8.47 1.23 -8.74
C GLU A 24 7.00 1.38 -9.18
N ASP A 25 6.74 1.99 -10.34
CA ASP A 25 5.38 2.12 -10.87
C ASP A 25 4.68 0.76 -11.05
N ARG A 26 5.44 -0.26 -11.46
CA ARG A 26 4.96 -1.64 -11.57
C ARG A 26 4.58 -2.21 -10.20
N ALA A 27 5.47 -2.08 -9.21
CA ALA A 27 5.22 -2.56 -7.85
C ALA A 27 3.99 -1.88 -7.22
N GLU A 28 3.90 -0.55 -7.32
CA GLU A 28 2.75 0.22 -6.85
C GLU A 28 1.45 -0.21 -7.52
N ALA A 29 1.48 -0.44 -8.84
CA ALA A 29 0.30 -0.91 -9.56
C ALA A 29 -0.15 -2.30 -9.08
N LEU A 30 0.80 -3.19 -8.77
CA LEU A 30 0.52 -4.55 -8.28
C LEU A 30 -0.04 -4.53 -6.85
N GLU A 31 0.57 -3.78 -5.96
CA GLU A 31 0.10 -3.64 -4.57
C GLU A 31 -1.27 -3.02 -4.52
N HIS A 32 -1.49 -1.94 -5.28
CA HIS A 32 -2.80 -1.34 -5.39
C HIS A 32 -3.84 -2.31 -5.94
N TYR A 33 -3.48 -3.13 -6.95
CA TYR A 33 -4.36 -4.19 -7.46
C TYR A 33 -4.73 -5.21 -6.38
N MET A 34 -3.79 -5.59 -5.53
CA MET A 34 -3.99 -6.54 -4.44
C MET A 34 -4.90 -5.98 -3.36
N THR A 35 -4.68 -4.74 -2.93
CA THR A 35 -5.58 -4.03 -2.00
C THR A 35 -7.00 -3.98 -2.56
N ASP A 36 -7.15 -3.60 -3.83
CA ASP A 36 -8.41 -3.63 -4.58
C ASP A 36 -9.11 -5.01 -4.53
N GLN A 37 -8.36 -6.11 -4.68
CA GLN A 37 -8.91 -7.46 -4.61
C GLN A 37 -9.37 -7.81 -3.19
N LEU A 38 -8.60 -7.43 -2.17
CA LEU A 38 -8.93 -7.64 -0.77
C LEU A 38 -10.24 -6.94 -0.38
N ASP A 39 -10.45 -5.73 -0.89
CA ASP A 39 -11.65 -4.93 -0.65
C ASP A 39 -12.89 -5.44 -1.39
N ARG A 40 -12.71 -5.96 -2.61
CA ARG A 40 -13.83 -6.51 -3.41
C ARG A 40 -14.34 -7.84 -2.91
N ALA A 41 -13.48 -8.71 -2.35
CA ALA A 41 -13.85 -10.06 -1.94
C ALA A 41 -15.05 -10.10 -0.95
N VAL A 42 -15.29 -9.03 -0.19
CA VAL A 42 -16.41 -8.93 0.76
C VAL A 42 -17.65 -8.22 0.19
N ARG A 43 -17.52 -7.42 -0.88
CA ARG A 43 -18.71 -6.91 -1.60
C ARG A 43 -19.51 -8.00 -2.30
N LEU A 44 -18.95 -9.20 -2.47
CA LEU A 44 -19.68 -10.36 -2.97
C LEU A 44 -20.50 -11.07 -1.88
N THR A 45 -20.24 -10.79 -0.59
CA THR A 45 -21.04 -11.28 0.54
C THR A 45 -22.16 -10.31 0.95
N GLU A 46 -22.07 -9.04 0.58
CA GLU A 46 -23.16 -8.05 0.70
C GLU A 46 -23.73 -7.75 -0.70
N ALA A 47 -24.89 -8.34 -1.02
CA ALA A 47 -25.69 -8.18 -2.24
C ALA A 47 -24.99 -7.42 -3.41
N ALA A 48 -24.32 -8.18 -4.28
CA ALA A 48 -23.71 -7.64 -5.49
C ALA A 48 -24.77 -7.00 -6.41
N GLN A 49 -24.85 -5.68 -6.41
CA GLN A 49 -25.50 -4.95 -7.50
C GLN A 49 -24.56 -5.00 -8.71
N SER A 50 -25.02 -5.68 -9.75
CA SER A 50 -24.36 -5.74 -11.05
C SER A 50 -24.45 -4.37 -11.74
N SER A 51 -23.46 -3.51 -11.53
CA SER A 51 -23.31 -2.33 -12.37
C SER A 51 -22.50 -2.70 -13.62
N VAL A 52 -23.14 -2.54 -14.78
CA VAL A 52 -22.49 -2.51 -16.10
C VAL A 52 -21.79 -1.16 -16.21
N GLU A 53 -20.79 -0.92 -15.36
CA GLU A 53 -20.01 0.31 -15.42
C GLU A 53 -18.75 0.11 -16.27
N PRO A 54 -18.35 1.14 -17.05
CA PRO A 54 -17.15 1.09 -17.85
C PRO A 54 -15.94 0.79 -16.97
N ARG A 55 -15.10 -0.14 -17.45
CA ARG A 55 -13.93 -0.65 -16.73
C ARG A 55 -13.04 0.52 -16.29
N VAL A 56 -12.99 0.76 -14.98
CA VAL A 56 -12.23 1.87 -14.38
C VAL A 56 -10.73 1.70 -14.73
N PRO A 57 -10.10 2.70 -15.36
CA PRO A 57 -8.65 2.69 -15.56
C PRO A 57 -7.93 2.65 -14.20
N ARG A 58 -6.96 1.75 -14.03
CA ARG A 58 -6.16 1.64 -12.79
C ARG A 58 -4.87 2.45 -12.88
N GLY A 59 -4.18 2.61 -11.75
CA GLY A 59 -2.93 3.39 -11.66
C GLY A 59 -3.17 4.90 -11.69
N THR A 60 -2.24 5.66 -12.28
CA THR A 60 -2.26 7.13 -12.41
C THR A 60 -3.43 7.62 -13.26
N GLY A 61 -3.89 6.82 -14.23
CA GLY A 61 -5.02 7.16 -15.11
C GLY A 61 -6.34 7.36 -14.35
N ASN A 62 -6.50 6.79 -13.16
CA ASN A 62 -7.67 7.01 -12.31
C ASN A 62 -7.71 8.43 -11.72
N LEU A 63 -6.55 9.07 -11.52
CA LEU A 63 -6.43 10.39 -10.90
C LEU A 63 -6.98 11.52 -11.78
N PHE A 64 -7.10 11.29 -13.09
CA PHE A 64 -7.59 12.30 -14.04
C PHE A 64 -9.09 12.20 -14.32
N ARG A 65 -9.83 11.32 -13.62
CA ARG A 65 -11.28 11.24 -13.77
C ARG A 65 -11.96 12.37 -12.98
N PRO A 66 -12.97 13.05 -13.57
CA PRO A 66 -13.87 13.90 -12.81
C PRO A 66 -14.59 13.08 -11.74
N THR A 67 -14.53 13.51 -10.49
CA THR A 67 -15.24 12.87 -9.38
C THR A 67 -16.74 13.09 -9.53
N ALA A 68 -17.53 12.01 -9.57
CA ALA A 68 -18.99 12.08 -9.75
C ALA A 68 -19.74 12.50 -8.46
N SER A 69 -19.13 12.27 -7.30
CA SER A 69 -19.60 12.69 -5.98
C SER A 69 -18.42 13.09 -5.10
N GLY A 70 -18.60 14.09 -4.24
CA GLY A 70 -17.60 14.46 -3.23
C GLY A 70 -17.56 13.48 -2.08
N PHE A 71 -16.54 13.58 -1.23
CA PHE A 71 -16.49 12.84 0.03
C PHE A 71 -17.62 13.25 0.97
N GLU A 72 -18.07 12.31 1.81
CA GLU A 72 -19.00 12.64 2.89
C GLU A 72 -18.41 13.73 3.81
N PRO A 73 -19.20 14.70 4.29
CA PRO A 73 -18.72 15.71 5.23
C PRO A 73 -18.07 15.08 6.47
N MET A 74 -17.05 15.73 7.03
CA MET A 74 -16.52 15.35 8.35
C MET A 74 -17.43 15.92 9.45
N PRO A 75 -17.59 15.22 10.59
CA PRO A 75 -18.17 15.84 11.78
C PRO A 75 -17.24 16.94 12.30
N ALA A 76 -17.80 17.91 13.04
CA ALA A 76 -17.04 19.04 13.59
C ALA A 76 -15.88 18.60 14.50
N ASN A 77 -16.08 17.52 15.27
CA ASN A 77 -15.07 16.92 16.13
C ASN A 77 -14.56 15.61 15.51
N ALA A 78 -14.00 15.70 14.31
CA ALA A 78 -13.49 14.56 13.58
C ALA A 78 -12.48 13.74 14.41
N THR A 79 -12.73 12.44 14.49
CA THR A 79 -11.82 11.47 15.09
C THR A 79 -11.03 10.73 14.00
N LEU A 80 -9.98 10.01 14.37
CA LEU A 80 -9.25 9.16 13.42
C LEU A 80 -10.18 8.11 12.78
N VAL A 81 -11.15 7.57 13.53
CA VAL A 81 -12.15 6.63 13.01
C VAL A 81 -12.99 7.27 11.91
N ASP A 82 -13.33 8.55 12.00
CA ASP A 82 -14.04 9.27 10.94
C ASP A 82 -13.20 9.36 9.65
N PHE A 83 -11.88 9.54 9.77
CA PHE A 83 -11.00 9.50 8.59
C PHE A 83 -10.95 8.10 7.97
N PHE A 84 -10.84 7.06 8.77
CA PHE A 84 -10.86 5.68 8.26
C PHE A 84 -12.16 5.33 7.55
N THR A 85 -13.28 5.78 8.09
CA THR A 85 -14.61 5.46 7.53
C THR A 85 -14.98 6.34 6.33
N ARG A 86 -14.61 7.62 6.34
CA ARG A 86 -15.08 8.60 5.33
C ARG A 86 -14.03 9.03 4.32
N ARG A 87 -12.74 8.72 4.53
CA ARG A 87 -11.63 9.13 3.65
C ARG A 87 -10.80 7.95 3.16
N PHE A 88 -10.46 7.03 4.05
CA PHE A 88 -9.57 5.91 3.71
C PHE A 88 -10.31 4.63 3.37
N ALA A 89 -11.63 4.59 3.57
CA ALA A 89 -12.42 3.41 3.24
C ALA A 89 -12.42 3.17 1.72
N PRO A 90 -12.23 1.92 1.27
CA PRO A 90 -11.97 0.73 2.08
C PRO A 90 -10.51 0.64 2.58
N ALA A 91 -10.33 0.31 3.87
CA ALA A 91 -9.01 0.33 4.54
C ALA A 91 -8.61 -1.06 5.09
N ARG A 92 -9.05 -2.14 4.45
CA ARG A 92 -8.92 -3.50 5.03
C ARG A 92 -7.47 -3.93 5.16
N HIS A 93 -6.64 -3.56 4.19
CA HIS A 93 -5.22 -3.92 4.18
C HIS A 93 -4.50 -3.42 5.44
N VAL A 94 -4.56 -2.12 5.70
CA VAL A 94 -3.94 -1.53 6.90
C VAL A 94 -4.60 -2.00 8.21
N LEU A 95 -5.91 -2.28 8.21
CA LEU A 95 -6.60 -2.86 9.37
C LEU A 95 -6.13 -4.29 9.66
N GLN A 96 -5.89 -5.11 8.64
CA GLN A 96 -5.34 -6.46 8.80
C GLN A 96 -3.90 -6.43 9.28
N SER A 97 -3.07 -5.54 8.73
CA SER A 97 -1.69 -5.31 9.17
C SER A 97 -1.65 -4.88 10.66
N ALA A 98 -2.43 -3.87 11.04
CA ALA A 98 -2.51 -3.42 12.43
C ALA A 98 -3.04 -4.51 13.38
N ASN A 99 -4.05 -5.28 12.96
CA ASN A 99 -4.57 -6.38 13.76
C ASN A 99 -3.52 -7.49 13.96
N HIS A 100 -2.71 -7.80 12.94
CA HIS A 100 -1.61 -8.74 13.09
C HIS A 100 -0.55 -8.23 14.08
N ALA A 101 -0.21 -6.94 14.04
CA ALA A 101 0.69 -6.31 15.00
C ALA A 101 0.14 -6.40 16.44
N VAL A 102 -1.17 -6.21 16.64
CA VAL A 102 -1.83 -6.42 17.94
C VAL A 102 -1.68 -7.87 18.40
N GLN A 103 -2.00 -8.84 17.52
CA GLN A 103 -1.98 -10.27 17.86
C GLN A 103 -0.57 -10.79 18.18
N THR A 104 0.46 -10.15 17.64
CA THR A 104 1.86 -10.51 17.88
C THR A 104 2.51 -9.70 19.01
N GLY A 105 1.74 -8.89 19.74
CA GLY A 105 2.22 -8.16 20.92
C GLY A 105 3.17 -7.00 20.60
N GLN A 106 3.04 -6.40 19.42
CA GLN A 106 3.84 -5.23 19.04
C GLN A 106 3.48 -4.02 19.90
N PRO A 107 4.41 -3.07 20.11
CA PRO A 107 4.11 -1.86 20.86
C PRO A 107 3.11 -0.98 20.10
N GLU A 108 2.34 -0.15 20.82
CA GLU A 108 1.28 0.70 20.25
C GLU A 108 1.74 1.55 19.06
N ARG A 109 2.98 2.07 19.11
CA ARG A 109 3.56 2.84 18.00
C ARG A 109 3.69 2.03 16.71
N THR A 110 4.06 0.75 16.80
CA THR A 110 4.20 -0.13 15.63
C THR A 110 2.82 -0.51 15.10
N ILE A 111 1.87 -0.82 16.00
CA ILE A 111 0.47 -1.03 15.64
C ILE A 111 -0.08 0.19 14.89
N PHE A 112 0.24 1.40 15.37
CA PHE A 112 -0.19 2.65 14.76
C PHE A 112 0.47 2.92 13.41
N ALA A 113 1.76 2.60 13.26
CA ALA A 113 2.44 2.65 11.97
C ALA A 113 1.80 1.69 10.95
N CYS A 114 1.54 0.43 11.34
CA CYS A 114 0.83 -0.54 10.52
C CYS A 114 -0.57 -0.05 10.10
N LEU A 115 -1.26 0.66 10.99
CA LEU A 115 -2.57 1.24 10.68
C LEU A 115 -2.50 2.38 9.64
N LEU A 116 -1.38 3.12 9.58
CA LEU A 116 -1.25 4.32 8.74
C LEU A 116 -0.42 4.13 7.46
N HIS A 117 0.45 3.11 7.38
CA HIS A 117 1.52 3.04 6.37
C HIS A 117 1.06 3.29 4.92
N ASP A 118 -0.09 2.73 4.54
CA ASP A 118 -0.62 2.80 3.17
C ASP A 118 -1.79 3.77 2.96
N VAL A 119 -2.25 4.51 3.99
CA VAL A 119 -3.43 5.38 3.80
C VAL A 119 -3.16 6.51 2.81
N THR A 120 -1.90 6.90 2.64
CA THR A 120 -1.43 7.89 1.65
C THR A 120 -1.67 7.44 0.20
N GLN A 121 -1.83 6.14 -0.08
CA GLN A 121 -2.17 5.64 -1.41
C GLN A 121 -3.51 6.17 -1.94
N ASN A 122 -4.38 6.67 -1.05
CA ASN A 122 -5.61 7.38 -1.42
C ASN A 122 -5.36 8.74 -2.08
N LEU A 123 -4.19 9.32 -1.87
CA LEU A 123 -3.76 10.60 -2.45
C LEU A 123 -2.73 10.38 -3.56
N ILE A 124 -1.66 9.63 -3.27
CA ILE A 124 -0.54 9.39 -4.18
C ILE A 124 -0.02 7.97 -4.00
N LYS A 125 0.16 7.27 -5.13
CA LYS A 125 0.61 5.87 -5.16
C LYS A 125 2.12 5.78 -5.19
N ALA A 126 2.73 6.43 -6.18
CA ALA A 126 4.18 6.51 -6.28
C ALA A 126 4.76 7.14 -5.01
N ASP A 127 5.72 6.44 -4.41
CA ASP A 127 6.41 6.90 -3.20
C ASP A 127 5.51 7.15 -1.99
N HIS A 128 4.41 6.39 -1.85
CA HIS A 128 3.43 6.62 -0.80
C HIS A 128 4.03 6.56 0.61
N GLY A 129 5.06 5.74 0.88
CA GLY A 129 5.74 5.70 2.17
C GLY A 129 6.53 6.98 2.44
N TYR A 130 7.25 7.47 1.43
CA TYR A 130 8.00 8.73 1.50
C TYR A 130 7.10 9.95 1.66
N TRP A 131 5.98 9.99 0.93
CA TRP A 131 4.97 11.05 1.08
C TRP A 131 4.23 10.95 2.42
N GLY A 132 3.86 9.73 2.83
CA GLY A 132 3.13 9.47 4.06
C GLY A 132 3.94 9.85 5.30
N ALA A 133 5.22 9.52 5.32
CA ALA A 133 6.10 9.90 6.43
C ALA A 133 6.12 11.41 6.65
N GLN A 134 6.22 12.19 5.58
CA GLN A 134 6.20 13.66 5.66
C GLN A 134 4.84 14.20 6.10
N LEU A 135 3.75 13.58 5.64
CA LEU A 135 2.39 13.96 6.01
C LEU A 135 2.13 13.76 7.52
N PHE A 136 2.59 12.64 8.08
CA PHE A 136 2.30 12.28 9.47
C PHE A 136 3.33 12.80 10.47
N ALA A 137 4.58 13.01 10.08
CA ALA A 137 5.68 13.39 10.98
C ALA A 137 5.37 14.51 12.00
N PRO A 138 4.62 15.58 11.67
CA PRO A 138 4.32 16.63 12.65
C PRO A 138 3.41 16.20 13.81
N TYR A 139 2.73 15.06 13.69
CA TYR A 139 1.63 14.66 14.57
C TYR A 139 1.90 13.36 15.34
N VAL A 140 2.97 12.65 15.01
CA VAL A 140 3.26 11.31 15.52
C VAL A 140 4.68 11.22 16.05
N ASP A 141 4.96 10.17 16.84
CA ASP A 141 6.32 9.85 17.26
C ASP A 141 7.24 9.63 16.04
N GLU A 142 8.50 10.08 16.12
CA GLU A 142 9.47 9.97 15.03
C GLU A 142 9.62 8.54 14.48
N ARG A 143 9.42 7.52 15.34
CA ARG A 143 9.50 6.10 14.95
C ARG A 143 8.31 5.66 14.11
N VAL A 144 7.14 6.27 14.29
CA VAL A 144 5.97 6.01 13.45
C VAL A 144 6.23 6.59 12.06
N ALA A 145 6.67 7.84 11.96
CA ALA A 145 7.04 8.43 10.67
C ALA A 145 8.19 7.67 10.00
N TRP A 146 9.16 7.20 10.77
CA TRP A 146 10.24 6.32 10.30
C TRP A 146 9.70 5.01 9.72
N ALA A 147 8.83 4.32 10.45
CA ALA A 147 8.20 3.09 10.01
C ALA A 147 7.43 3.28 8.70
N ILE A 148 6.61 4.34 8.64
CA ILE A 148 5.87 4.71 7.42
C ILE A 148 6.83 5.06 6.27
N LYS A 149 7.99 5.67 6.53
CA LYS A 149 8.93 5.95 5.43
C LYS A 149 9.53 4.66 4.87
N PHE A 150 10.12 3.86 5.74
CA PHE A 150 11.01 2.79 5.32
C PHE A 150 10.28 1.48 5.02
N HIS A 151 9.01 1.31 5.41
CA HIS A 151 8.24 0.14 4.95
C HIS A 151 8.25 0.01 3.42
N GLN A 152 8.23 1.15 2.69
CA GLN A 152 8.28 1.16 1.23
C GLN A 152 9.57 0.53 0.69
N ALA A 153 10.72 0.86 1.26
CA ALA A 153 11.98 0.27 0.81
C ALA A 153 12.09 -1.19 1.26
N LEU A 154 11.73 -1.49 2.52
CA LEU A 154 11.90 -2.80 3.12
C LEU A 154 11.01 -3.88 2.50
N ARG A 155 9.85 -3.52 1.92
CA ARG A 155 8.95 -4.48 1.25
C ARG A 155 9.61 -5.26 0.11
N PHE A 156 10.66 -4.71 -0.50
CA PHE A 156 11.34 -5.33 -1.63
C PHE A 156 12.43 -6.33 -1.27
N PHE A 157 12.79 -6.43 0.02
CA PHE A 157 13.94 -7.22 0.44
C PHE A 157 13.52 -8.26 1.48
N PRO A 158 14.11 -9.47 1.43
CA PRO A 158 13.81 -10.50 2.41
C PRO A 158 14.44 -10.14 3.76
N ASP A 159 13.89 -10.73 4.81
CA ASP A 159 14.51 -10.80 6.12
C ASP A 159 14.11 -12.10 6.82
N ASP A 160 14.98 -13.11 6.69
CA ASP A 160 14.79 -14.44 7.26
C ASP A 160 14.65 -14.41 8.80
N ALA A 161 15.22 -13.40 9.47
CA ALA A 161 15.14 -13.27 10.92
C ALA A 161 13.72 -13.04 11.43
N VAL A 162 12.84 -12.51 10.57
CA VAL A 162 11.40 -12.30 10.86
C VAL A 162 10.49 -13.14 9.96
N GLY A 163 11.06 -14.08 9.20
CA GLY A 163 10.31 -14.91 8.26
C GLY A 163 9.69 -14.12 7.10
N TYR A 164 10.26 -12.97 6.73
CA TYR A 164 9.82 -12.21 5.57
C TYR A 164 10.57 -12.69 4.33
N GLU A 165 9.95 -13.56 3.56
CA GLU A 165 10.55 -14.04 2.31
C GLU A 165 10.54 -12.94 1.23
N TYR A 166 11.49 -13.03 0.29
CA TYR A 166 11.48 -12.14 -0.87
C TYR A 166 10.13 -12.28 -1.57
N PRO A 167 9.46 -11.19 -1.98
CA PRO A 167 8.17 -11.33 -2.62
C PRO A 167 8.37 -11.94 -4.01
N GLU A 168 8.40 -13.27 -4.08
CA GLU A 168 8.50 -14.07 -5.30
C GLU A 168 7.43 -13.64 -6.32
N MET A 169 6.35 -13.06 -5.80
CA MET A 169 5.29 -12.42 -6.54
C MET A 169 5.79 -11.35 -7.55
N TYR A 170 6.76 -10.50 -7.21
CA TYR A 170 7.28 -9.52 -8.19
C TYR A 170 7.94 -10.24 -9.37
N ASN A 171 8.76 -11.26 -9.10
CA ASN A 171 9.39 -12.08 -10.14
C ASN A 171 8.35 -12.85 -10.97
N ARG A 172 7.31 -13.40 -10.34
CA ARG A 172 6.22 -14.11 -11.03
C ARG A 172 5.42 -13.17 -11.94
N ILE A 173 5.20 -11.92 -11.53
CA ILE A 173 4.36 -10.97 -12.24
C ILE A 173 5.15 -10.24 -13.34
N PHE A 174 6.32 -9.71 -13.01
CA PHE A 174 7.11 -8.85 -13.89
C PHE A 174 8.22 -9.57 -14.63
N GLY A 175 8.77 -10.66 -14.06
CA GLY A 175 9.92 -11.38 -14.60
C GLY A 175 11.10 -11.36 -13.63
N VAL A 176 12.11 -12.19 -13.90
CA VAL A 176 13.33 -12.32 -13.07
C VAL A 176 14.29 -11.13 -13.21
N ASP A 177 14.01 -10.21 -14.13
CA ASP A 177 14.73 -8.97 -14.39
C ASP A 177 14.18 -7.78 -13.60
N TYR A 178 13.22 -7.99 -12.68
CA TYR A 178 12.75 -6.95 -11.79
C TYR A 178 13.81 -6.59 -10.75
N GLU A 179 14.21 -5.31 -10.71
CA GLU A 179 15.05 -4.78 -9.64
C GLU A 179 14.47 -3.46 -9.11
N PRO A 180 14.45 -3.22 -7.79
CA PRO A 180 14.09 -1.93 -7.22
C PRO A 180 15.04 -0.82 -7.69
N ASP A 181 14.54 0.41 -7.72
CA ASP A 181 15.33 1.57 -8.12
C ASP A 181 16.53 1.81 -7.18
N ALA A 182 17.57 2.49 -7.68
CA ALA A 182 18.83 2.66 -6.95
C ALA A 182 18.67 3.37 -5.59
N TYR A 183 17.73 4.31 -5.49
CA TYR A 183 17.46 5.02 -4.23
C TYR A 183 16.76 4.11 -3.21
N VAL A 184 15.91 3.18 -3.65
CA VAL A 184 15.26 2.18 -2.80
C VAL A 184 16.28 1.22 -2.22
N LYS A 185 17.25 0.77 -3.03
CA LYS A 185 18.38 -0.06 -2.56
C LYS A 185 19.20 0.70 -1.50
N THR A 186 19.51 1.97 -1.75
CA THR A 186 20.24 2.83 -0.81
C THR A 186 19.48 2.98 0.51
N ASP A 187 18.18 3.24 0.46
CA ASP A 187 17.36 3.39 1.67
C ASP A 187 17.19 2.07 2.43
N TYR A 188 17.11 0.94 1.73
CA TYR A 188 17.14 -0.38 2.37
C TYR A 188 18.44 -0.59 3.16
N GLU A 189 19.60 -0.34 2.54
CA GLU A 189 20.90 -0.47 3.20
C GLU A 189 21.00 0.44 4.43
N PHE A 190 20.54 1.68 4.31
CA PHE A 190 20.49 2.61 5.42
C PHE A 190 19.57 2.11 6.53
N ALA A 191 18.33 1.73 6.21
CA ALA A 191 17.34 1.25 7.17
C ALA A 191 17.83 -0.02 7.88
N ARG A 192 18.46 -0.95 7.16
CA ARG A 192 18.96 -2.23 7.69
C ARG A 192 19.99 -2.06 8.80
N ASN A 193 20.74 -0.97 8.75
CA ASN A 193 21.77 -0.62 9.73
C ASN A 193 21.28 0.36 10.81
N HIS A 194 20.01 0.78 10.74
CA HIS A 194 19.46 1.76 11.67
C HIS A 194 18.83 1.12 12.91
N ARG A 195 18.95 1.78 14.07
CA ARG A 195 18.39 1.29 15.36
C ARG A 195 16.87 1.09 15.35
N TYR A 196 16.15 1.73 14.43
CA TYR A 196 14.70 1.63 14.27
C TYR A 196 14.28 0.64 13.17
N TYR A 197 15.19 -0.18 12.65
CA TYR A 197 14.90 -1.14 11.59
C TYR A 197 13.63 -1.98 11.86
N MET A 198 13.53 -2.54 13.07
CA MET A 198 12.41 -3.40 13.46
C MET A 198 11.08 -2.66 13.58
N GLU A 199 11.09 -1.33 13.72
CA GLU A 199 9.85 -0.53 13.73
C GLU A 199 9.21 -0.46 12.34
N ALA A 200 10.00 -0.64 11.26
CA ALA A 200 9.57 -0.50 9.86
C ALA A 200 9.43 -1.85 9.10
N ARG A 201 9.94 -2.95 9.68
CA ARG A 201 10.05 -4.26 9.02
C ARG A 201 8.77 -5.11 9.09
N LEU A 202 7.93 -4.84 10.08
CA LEU A 202 6.70 -5.58 10.39
C LEU A 202 5.56 -5.33 9.39
#